data_AF-J5VR52-F1
#
_entry.id   AF-J5VR52-F1
#
_cell.length_a   1.000
_cell.length_b   1.000
_cell.length_c   1.000
_cell.angle_alpha   90.00
_cell.angle_beta   90.00
_cell.angle_gamma   90.00
#
_symmetry.space_group_name_H-M   'P 1'
#
loop_
_entity.id
_entity.type
_entity.pdbx_description
1 polymer ?
#
loop_
_entity_poly.entity_id
_entity_poly.type
_entity_poly.pdbx_seq_one_letter_code
_entity_poly.pdbx_strand_id
1 'polypeptide(L)'
;MTDKKILIIRASFTKDLKWDFVFQGQKIAAKMEDEEIIKIIDNGEKFSKGDYMLVDLEVTSFYDPELETHLITKDSYKILKYKAHIPSPKQGKLF
;
A
#
# COMPACT_ATOMS: atom_id res chain seq x y z
N MET A 1 8.90 -14.41 -1.95
CA MET A 1 8.42 -13.08 -1.51
C MET A 1 7.24 -13.31 -0.57
N THR A 2 7.13 -12.53 0.50
CA THR A 2 6.16 -12.78 1.59
C THR A 2 4.93 -11.92 1.42
N ASP A 3 3.75 -12.54 1.41
CA ASP A 3 2.47 -11.85 1.36
C ASP A 3 2.33 -10.87 2.53
N LYS A 4 2.13 -9.59 2.22
CA LYS A 4 1.88 -8.53 3.20
C LYS A 4 0.46 -8.02 3.06
N LYS A 5 -0.25 -7.97 4.19
CA LYS A 5 -1.57 -7.36 4.30
C LYS A 5 -1.41 -5.90 4.71
N ILE A 6 -1.82 -4.98 3.84
CA ILE A 6 -1.75 -3.54 4.08
C ILE A 6 -3.17 -2.94 4.03
N LEU A 7 -3.47 -2.01 4.93
CA LEU A 7 -4.76 -1.32 5.03
C LEU A 7 -4.74 -0.05 4.18
N ILE A 8 -5.72 0.15 3.31
CA ILE A 8 -5.84 1.35 2.49
C ILE A 8 -6.37 2.51 3.33
N ILE A 9 -5.60 3.60 3.39
CA ILE A 9 -6.04 4.88 3.99
C ILE A 9 -6.45 5.87 2.90
N ARG A 10 -5.66 5.93 1.82
CA ARG A 10 -5.92 6.77 0.66
C ARG A 10 -5.38 6.10 -0.60
N ALA A 11 -6.28 5.74 -1.50
CA ALA A 11 -5.92 5.30 -2.84
C ALA A 11 -5.62 6.50 -3.74
N SER A 12 -4.65 6.36 -4.65
CA SER A 12 -4.31 7.38 -5.65
C SER A 12 -4.18 6.79 -7.05
N PHE A 13 -5.19 6.97 -7.88
CA PHE A 13 -5.27 6.32 -9.21
C PHE A 13 -4.33 6.92 -10.28
N THR A 14 -3.48 7.87 -9.90
CA THR A 14 -2.45 8.44 -10.78
C THR A 14 -1.16 7.63 -10.68
N LYS A 15 -0.62 7.18 -11.82
CA LYS A 15 0.56 6.28 -11.93
C LYS A 15 1.78 6.69 -11.11
N ASP A 16 2.01 8.00 -10.94
CA ASP A 16 3.19 8.52 -10.25
C ASP A 16 2.95 8.90 -8.79
N LEU A 17 1.70 8.81 -8.32
CA LEU A 17 1.35 9.20 -6.96
C LEU A 17 1.37 8.00 -6.02
N LYS A 18 1.93 8.21 -4.83
CA LYS A 18 1.91 7.23 -3.76
C LYS A 18 0.52 7.09 -3.16
N TRP A 19 0.20 5.88 -2.74
CA TRP A 19 -0.97 5.57 -1.93
C TRP A 19 -0.56 5.57 -0.46
N ASP A 20 -1.48 5.97 0.41
CA ASP A 20 -1.28 5.89 1.85
C ASP A 20 -1.89 4.60 2.40
N PHE A 21 -1.09 3.86 3.14
CA PHE A 21 -1.50 2.62 3.80
C PHE A 21 -1.16 2.62 5.28
N VAL A 22 -1.72 1.64 5.99
CA VAL A 22 -1.20 1.19 7.28
C VAL A 22 -0.62 -0.21 7.14
N PHE A 23 0.63 -0.37 7.58
CA PHE A 23 1.30 -1.64 7.67
C PHE A 23 1.95 -1.77 9.05
N GLN A 24 1.66 -2.86 9.75
CA GLN A 24 2.20 -3.13 11.11
C GLN A 24 2.02 -1.96 12.09
N GLY A 25 0.87 -1.28 12.04
CA GLY A 25 0.55 -0.15 12.93
C GLY A 25 1.17 1.19 12.52
N GLN A 26 1.96 1.24 11.45
CA GLN A 26 2.56 2.48 10.93
C GLN A 26 1.88 2.94 9.64
N LYS A 27 1.74 4.26 9.50
CA LYS A 27 1.34 4.86 8.23
C LYS A 27 2.52 4.86 7.27
N ILE A 28 2.32 4.31 6.08
CA ILE A 28 3.33 4.25 5.03
C ILE A 28 2.76 4.84 3.75
N ALA A 29 3.61 5.45 2.95
CA ALA A 29 3.31 5.91 1.61
C ALA A 29 4.06 5.01 0.63
N ALA A 30 3.32 4.24 -0.18
CA ALA A 30 3.93 3.31 -1.11
C ALA A 30 3.51 3.63 -2.55
N LYS A 31 4.50 3.58 -3.46
CA LYS A 31 4.23 3.64 -4.89
C LYS A 31 3.86 2.25 -5.40
N MET A 32 2.94 2.23 -6.34
CA MET A 32 2.47 1.03 -7.01
C MET A 32 3.27 0.85 -8.30
N GLU A 33 4.16 -0.14 -8.35
CA GLU A 33 5.00 -0.41 -9.54
C GLU A 33 4.40 -1.49 -10.44
N ASP A 34 3.39 -2.22 -9.95
CA ASP A 34 2.70 -3.26 -10.71
C ASP A 34 1.77 -2.63 -11.77
N GLU A 35 1.95 -2.98 -13.04
CA GLU A 35 1.07 -2.52 -14.11
C GLU A 35 -0.28 -3.26 -14.13
N GLU A 36 -0.38 -4.45 -13.54
CA GLU A 36 -1.62 -5.23 -13.52
C GLU A 36 -2.71 -4.55 -12.69
N ILE A 37 -2.34 -3.92 -11.57
CA ILE A 37 -3.32 -3.22 -10.73
C ILE A 37 -3.91 -1.99 -11.44
N ILE A 38 -3.15 -1.32 -12.31
CA ILE A 38 -3.64 -0.18 -13.11
C ILE A 38 -4.77 -0.69 -14.02
N LYS A 39 -4.57 -1.83 -14.68
CA LYS A 39 -5.60 -2.46 -15.51
C LYS A 39 -6.83 -2.87 -14.69
N ILE A 40 -6.64 -3.38 -13.47
CA ILE A 40 -7.74 -3.78 -12.57
C ILE A 40 -8.57 -2.56 -12.16
N ILE A 41 -7.92 -1.44 -11.84
CA ILE A 41 -8.57 -0.16 -11.55
C ILE A 41 -9.35 0.33 -12.78
N ASP A 42 -8.73 0.31 -13.96
CA ASP A 42 -9.36 0.73 -15.22
C ASP A 42 -10.56 -0.16 -15.59
N ASN A 43 -10.52 -1.44 -15.23
CA ASN A 43 -11.62 -2.39 -15.38
C ASN A 43 -12.77 -2.18 -14.37
N GLY A 44 -12.64 -1.23 -13.45
CA GLY A 44 -13.72 -0.81 -12.54
C GLY A 44 -13.64 -1.37 -11.12
N GLU A 45 -12.54 -2.04 -10.74
CA GLU A 45 -12.32 -2.45 -9.36
C GLU A 45 -12.21 -1.22 -8.46
N LYS A 46 -12.94 -1.22 -7.33
CA LYS A 46 -13.00 -0.07 -6.42
C LYS A 46 -12.24 -0.36 -5.14
N PHE A 47 -11.18 0.39 -4.93
CA PHE A 47 -10.44 0.41 -3.67
C PHE A 47 -10.95 1.55 -2.78
N SER A 48 -11.42 1.21 -1.59
CA SER A 48 -11.95 2.17 -0.62
C SER A 48 -11.07 2.26 0.61
N LYS A 49 -11.14 3.39 1.30
CA LYS A 49 -10.54 3.52 2.63
C LYS A 49 -11.15 2.48 3.57
N GLY A 50 -10.30 1.74 4.28
CA GLY A 50 -10.71 0.64 5.15
C GLY A 50 -10.49 -0.74 4.54
N ASP A 51 -10.43 -0.84 3.21
CA ASP A 51 -10.13 -2.09 2.53
C ASP A 51 -8.67 -2.49 2.75
N TYR A 52 -8.38 -3.77 2.56
CA TYR A 52 -7.03 -4.31 2.63
C TYR A 52 -6.57 -4.78 1.27
N MET A 53 -5.26 -4.71 1.05
CA MET A 53 -4.59 -5.33 -0.09
C MET A 53 -3.63 -6.40 0.39
N LEU A 54 -3.58 -7.51 -0.35
CA LEU A 54 -2.53 -8.50 -0.25
C LEU A 54 -1.51 -8.23 -1.34
N VAL A 55 -0.27 -7.98 -0.94
CA VAL A 55 0.78 -7.54 -1.87
C VAL A 55 2.15 -8.11 -1.54
N ASP A 56 3.04 -8.10 -2.52
CA ASP A 56 4.48 -8.15 -2.27
C ASP A 56 4.99 -6.73 -2.02
N LEU A 57 5.49 -6.49 -0.80
CA LEU A 57 6.00 -5.20 -0.36
C LEU A 57 7.52 -5.26 -0.27
N GLU A 58 8.19 -4.31 -0.91
CA GLU A 58 9.61 -4.04 -0.75
C GLU A 58 9.81 -2.87 0.22
N VAL A 59 10.81 -3.00 1.09
CA VAL A 59 11.21 -1.97 2.05
C VAL A 59 12.67 -1.61 1.78
N THR A 60 12.91 -0.37 1.40
CA THR A 60 14.25 0.16 1.13
C THR A 60 14.70 1.04 2.29
N SER A 61 15.83 0.71 2.90
CA SER A 61 16.49 1.60 3.84
C SER A 61 17.51 2.49 3.13
N PHE A 62 17.79 3.66 3.67
CA PHE A 62 18.92 4.50 3.27
C PHE A 62 19.86 4.69 4.45
N TYR A 63 21.15 4.80 4.18
CA TYR A 63 22.13 5.09 5.22
C TYR A 63 22.09 6.58 5.55
N ASP A 64 21.91 6.89 6.82
CA ASP A 64 21.99 8.24 7.37
C ASP A 64 23.38 8.42 8.01
N PRO A 65 24.26 9.26 7.43
CA PRO A 65 25.61 9.45 7.95
C PRO A 65 25.65 10.26 9.24
N GLU A 66 24.61 11.03 9.57
CA GLU A 66 24.56 11.81 10.82
C GLU A 66 24.20 10.93 12.02
N LEU A 67 23.34 9.92 11.80
CA LEU A 67 22.94 8.94 12.82
C LEU A 67 23.74 7.64 12.76
N GLU A 68 24.68 7.52 11.81
CA GLU A 68 25.53 6.35 11.56
C GLU A 68 24.73 5.03 11.43
N THR A 69 23.55 5.09 10.82
CA THR A 69 22.63 3.93 10.76
C THR A 69 21.71 3.95 9.54
N HIS A 70 21.09 2.82 9.24
CA HIS A 70 20.10 2.71 8.17
C HIS A 70 18.71 3.08 8.68
N LEU A 71 18.08 4.05 8.02
CA LEU A 71 16.72 4.48 8.33
C LEU A 71 15.71 3.93 7.33
N ILE A 72 14.53 3.61 7.85
CA ILE A 72 13.33 3.32 7.08
C ILE A 72 12.33 4.41 7.42
N THR A 73 11.87 5.14 6.41
CA THR A 73 10.88 6.20 6.57
C THR A 73 9.54 5.76 6.02
N LYS A 74 8.49 6.57 6.20
CA LYS A 74 7.17 6.31 5.59
C LYS A 74 7.23 6.12 4.07
N ASP A 75 8.26 6.65 3.41
CA ASP A 75 8.42 6.67 1.95
C ASP A 75 9.28 5.52 1.42
N SER A 76 9.84 4.71 2.31
CA SER A 76 10.72 3.57 2.04
C SER A 76 10.00 2.34 1.48
N TYR A 77 8.72 2.44 1.16
CA TYR A 77 7.88 1.29 0.82
C TYR A 77 7.49 1.32 -0.65
N LYS A 78 7.59 0.17 -1.33
CA LYS A 78 7.15 -0.02 -2.71
C LYS A 78 6.34 -1.28 -2.82
N ILE A 79 5.23 -1.21 -3.54
CA ILE A 79 4.44 -2.39 -3.83
C ILE A 79 4.92 -2.96 -5.16
N LEU A 80 5.57 -4.13 -5.09
CA LEU A 80 6.13 -4.82 -6.24
C LEU A 80 5.06 -5.56 -7.04
N LYS A 81 4.14 -6.22 -6.32
CA LYS A 81 3.10 -7.03 -6.94
C LYS A 81 1.81 -6.99 -6.14
N TYR A 82 0.71 -6.74 -6.81
CA TYR A 82 -0.63 -6.90 -6.28
C TYR A 82 -1.08 -8.37 -6.37
N LYS A 83 -1.72 -8.88 -5.32
CA LYS A 83 -2.22 -10.27 -5.27
C LYS A 83 -3.72 -10.35 -5.12
N ALA A 84 -4.29 -9.57 -4.20
CA ALA A 84 -5.73 -9.60 -3.94
C ALA A 84 -6.22 -8.32 -3.25
N HIS A 85 -7.48 -8.00 -3.53
CA HIS A 85 -8.27 -7.00 -2.82
C HIS A 85 -9.12 -7.71 -1.77
N ILE A 86 -9.05 -7.23 -0.54
CA ILE A 86 -9.78 -7.75 0.60
C ILE A 86 -10.68 -6.60 1.10
N PRO A 87 -11.92 -6.49 0.61
CA PRO A 87 -12.81 -5.42 1.01
C PRO A 87 -13.06 -5.48 2.52
N SER A 88 -13.11 -4.32 3.17
CA SER A 88 -13.54 -4.25 4.56
C SER A 88 -14.96 -4.81 4.65
N PRO A 89 -15.30 -5.54 5.73
CA PRO A 89 -16.69 -5.77 6.03
C PRO A 89 -17.37 -4.40 6.10
N LYS A 90 -18.29 -4.14 5.17
CA LYS A 90 -19.16 -2.97 5.26
C LYS A 90 -19.98 -3.20 6.51
N GLN A 91 -19.65 -2.49 7.58
CA GLN A 91 -20.51 -2.42 8.74
C GLN A 91 -21.82 -1.83 8.22
N GLY A 92 -22.80 -2.69 7.94
CA GLY A 92 -24.15 -2.26 7.63
C GLY A 92 -24.56 -1.35 8.78
N LYS A 93 -25.07 -0.15 8.44
CA LYS A 93 -25.61 0.77 9.44
C LYS A 93 -26.42 -0.05 10.45
N LEU A 94 -25.94 -0.15 11.68
CA LEU A 94 -26.81 -0.52 12.78
C LEU A 94 -27.66 0.72 13.05
N PHE A 95 -28.83 0.70 12.39
CA PHE A 95 -30.01 1.54 12.59
C PHE A 95 -29.90 3.01 12.17
#